data_AF-A0A945MHQ1-F1
#
_entry.id   AF-A0A945MHQ1-F1
#
_cell.length_a   1.000
_cell.length_b   1.000
_cell.length_c   1.000
_cell.angle_alpha   90.00
_cell.angle_beta   90.00
_cell.angle_gamma   90.00
#
_symmetry.space_group_name_H-M   'P 1'
#
loop_
_entity.id
_entity.type
_entity.pdbx_description
1 polymer ?
#
loop_
_entity_poly.entity_id
_entity_poly.type
_entity_poly.pdbx_seq_one_letter_code
_entity_poly.pdbx_strand_id
1 'polypeptide(L)' 'MKVSTNGVKKTWRIIEIIKWGEEYFKIKGFENPKQEIEWLLCDLLQLKRIDLYLKFED' A
#
# COMPACT_ATOMS: atom_id res chain seq x y z
N MET A 1 -18.51 14.52 -30.51
CA MET A 1 -18.48 14.36 -29.04
C MET A 1 -17.06 13.98 -28.63
N LYS A 2 -16.32 14.88 -27.97
CA LYS A 2 -15.00 14.55 -27.40
C LYS A 2 -15.24 14.07 -25.97
N VAL A 3 -15.14 12.77 -25.77
CA VAL A 3 -15.27 12.15 -24.43
C VAL A 3 -14.02 12.54 -23.66
N SER A 4 -14.17 13.50 -22.75
CA SER A 4 -13.16 13.82 -21.75
C SER A 4 -13.00 12.61 -20.83
N THR A 5 -12.01 11.77 -21.11
CA THR A 5 -11.53 10.78 -20.15
C THR A 5 -10.75 11.53 -19.07
N ASN A 6 -11.48 12.10 -18.11
CA ASN A 6 -10.92 12.44 -16.81
C ASN A 6 -10.47 11.11 -16.19
N GLY A 7 -9.23 10.69 -16.47
CA GLY A 7 -8.61 9.56 -15.83
C GLY A 7 -8.52 9.88 -14.35
N VAL A 8 -9.49 9.38 -13.58
CA VAL A 8 -9.53 9.52 -12.13
C VAL A 8 -8.23 8.91 -11.62
N LYS A 9 -7.25 9.75 -11.25
CA LYS A 9 -6.05 9.30 -10.55
C LYS A 9 -6.55 8.70 -9.23
N LYS A 10 -6.61 7.37 -9.16
CA LYS A 10 -6.94 6.68 -7.91
C LYS A 10 -5.83 7.03 -6.92
N THR A 11 -6.16 7.81 -5.90
CA THR A 11 -5.26 8.06 -4.78
C THR A 11 -5.15 6.76 -3.99
N TRP A 12 -4.05 6.04 -4.16
CA TRP A 12 -3.77 4.82 -3.41
C TRP A 12 -3.35 5.19 -1.99
N ARG A 13 -4.10 4.72 -1.01
CA ARG A 13 -3.71 4.87 0.41
C ARG A 13 -2.70 3.80 0.79
N ILE A 14 -1.84 4.10 1.77
CA ILE A 14 -0.83 3.15 2.28
C ILE A 14 -1.48 1.82 2.69
N ILE A 15 -2.67 1.86 3.30
CA ILE A 15 -3.43 0.67 3.68
C ILE A 15 -3.84 -0.21 2.48
N GLU A 16 -4.14 0.38 1.33
CA GLU A 16 -4.47 -0.39 0.12
C GLU A 16 -3.22 -1.08 -0.43
N ILE A 17 -2.06 -0.42 -0.34
CA ILE A 17 -0.78 -1.00 -0.75
C ILE A 17 -0.37 -2.14 0.20
N ILE A 18 -0.55 -1.96 1.51
CA ILE A 18 -0.29 -3.01 2.51
C ILE A 18 -1.19 -4.22 2.23
N LYS A 19 -2.50 -4.03 2.03
CA LYS A 19 -3.42 -5.13 1.74
C LYS A 19 -3.05 -5.85 0.44
N TRP A 20 -2.74 -5.10 -0.61
CA TRP A 20 -2.31 -5.67 -1.88
C TRP A 20 -1.01 -6.47 -1.75
N GLY A 21 -0.01 -5.92 -1.04
CA GLY A 21 1.26 -6.58 -0.82
C GLY A 21 1.16 -7.80 0.09
N GLU A 22 0.28 -7.75 1.10
CA GLU A 22 -0.04 -8.90 1.95
C GLU A 22 -0.63 -10.06 1.13
N GLU A 23 -1.61 -9.79 0.26
CA GLU A 23 -2.15 -10.82 -0.63
C GLU A 23 -1.09 -11.36 -1.59
N TYR A 24 -0.26 -10.48 -2.17
CA TYR A 24 0.81 -10.87 -3.07
C TYR A 24 1.83 -11.78 -2.38
N PHE A 25 2.30 -11.42 -1.20
CA PHE A 25 3.25 -12.22 -0.43
C PHE A 25 2.62 -13.49 0.13
N LYS A 26 1.33 -13.48 0.44
CA LYS A 26 0.60 -14.70 0.84
C LYS A 26 0.58 -15.73 -0.28
N ILE A 27 0.34 -15.32 -1.52
CA ILE A 27 0.39 -16.21 -2.70
C ILE A 27 1.82 -16.75 -2.91
N LYS A 28 2.84 -15.99 -2.55
CA LYS A 28 4.25 -16.38 -2.63
C LYS A 28 4.72 -17.30 -1.50
N GLY A 29 3.89 -17.55 -0.48
CA GLY A 29 4.21 -18.45 0.63
C GLY A 29 5.07 -17.83 1.73
N PHE A 30 5.07 -16.50 1.87
CA PHE A 30 5.71 -15.85 3.02
C PHE A 30 4.96 -16.20 4.32
N GLU A 31 5.69 -16.42 5.41
CA GLU A 31 5.11 -16.74 6.72
C GLU A 31 4.34 -15.55 7.32
N ASN A 32 4.89 -14.33 7.18
CA ASN A 32 4.30 -13.11 7.72
C ASN A 32 4.14 -12.03 6.64
N PRO A 33 3.26 -12.24 5.63
CA PRO A 33 3.18 -11.40 4.44
C PRO A 33 2.88 -9.93 4.76
N LYS A 34 2.07 -9.67 5.79
CA LYS A 34 1.77 -8.30 6.27
C LYS A 34 2.99 -7.60 6.84
N GLN A 35 3.81 -8.31 7.61
CA GLN A 35 5.00 -7.73 8.21
C GLN A 35 6.03 -7.42 7.12
N GLU A 36 6.26 -8.33 6.18
CA GLU A 36 7.20 -8.12 5.07
C GLU A 36 6.85 -6.87 4.24
N ILE A 37 5.57 -6.67 3.89
CA ILE A 37 5.16 -5.47 3.15
C ILE A 37 5.28 -4.20 3.99
N GLU A 38 5.00 -4.26 5.29
CA GLU A 38 5.20 -3.12 6.19
C GLU A 38 6.68 -2.72 6.27
N TRP A 39 7.58 -3.69 6.39
CA TRP A 39 9.02 -3.46 6.41
C TRP A 39 9.51 -2.87 5.10
N LEU A 40 9.06 -3.42 3.96
CA LEU A 40 9.38 -2.88 2.64
C LEU A 40 8.89 -1.44 2.48
N LEU A 41 7.69 -1.12 2.94
CA LEU A 41 7.14 0.23 2.88
C LEU A 41 7.85 1.21 3.82
N CYS A 42 8.24 0.76 5.00
CA CYS A 42 9.05 1.57 5.93
C CYS A 42 10.38 1.96 5.29
N ASP A 43 11.06 0.99 4.66
CA ASP A 43 12.34 1.23 3.99
C ASP A 43 12.19 2.11 2.74
N LEU A 44 11.20 1.82 1.89
CA LEU A 44 10.99 2.54 0.64
C LEU A 44 10.55 4.00 0.85
N LEU A 45 9.73 4.25 1.88
CA LEU A 45 9.24 5.59 2.20
C LEU A 45 10.11 6.30 3.25
N GLN A 46 11.10 5.60 3.84
CA GLN A 46 11.89 6.07 4.98
C GLN A 46 10.99 6.55 6.14
N LEU A 47 9.88 5.84 6.34
CA LEU A 47 8.85 6.13 7.35
C LEU A 47 8.86 5.06 8.43
N LYS A 48 8.49 5.42 9.65
CA LYS A 48 8.29 4.42 10.70
C LYS A 48 6.99 3.68 10.46
N ARG A 49 6.88 2.47 11.01
CA ARG A 49 5.64 1.68 10.98
C ARG A 49 4.43 2.49 11.45
N ILE A 50 4.59 3.31 12.50
CA ILE A 50 3.51 4.15 13.00
C ILE A 50 3.06 5.21 11.99
N ASP A 51 3.99 5.76 11.20
CA ASP A 51 3.68 6.75 10.17
C ASP A 51 2.87 6.14 9.01
N LEU A 52 3.07 4.84 8.71
CA LEU A 52 2.25 4.11 7.74
C LEU A 52 0.78 4.07 8.18
N TYR A 53 0.53 4.00 9.48
CA TYR A 53 -0.79 3.95 10.09
C TYR A 53 -1.35 5.33 10.42
N LEU A 54 -0.52 6.35 10.69
CA LEU A 54 -0.98 7.71 10.95
C LEU A 54 -1.55 8.37 9.68
N LYS A 55 -1.04 8.01 8.50
CA LYS A 55 -1.61 8.44 7.21
C LYS A 55 -2.97 7.78 6.86
N PHE A 56 -3.59 7.08 7.81
CA PHE A 56 -4.92 6.48 7.69
C PHE A 56 -6.04 7.40 8.23
N GLU A 57 -5.74 8.38 9.09
CA GLU A 57 -6.75 9.19 9.79
C GLU A 57 -7.28 10.41 9.02
N ASP A 58 -7.07 10.51 7.70
CA ASP A 58 -7.67 11.54 6.82
C ASP A 58 -8.70 10.97 5.84
#